data_AF-A0A846Q1A6-F1
#
_entry.id   AF-A0A846Q1A6-F1
#
_cell.length_a   1.000
_cell.length_b   1.000
_cell.length_c   1.000
_cell.angle_alpha   90.00
_cell.angle_beta   90.00
_cell.angle_gamma   90.00
#
_symmetry.space_group_name_H-M   'P 1'
#
loop_
_entity.id
_entity.type
_entity.pdbx_description
1 polymer ?
#
loop_
_entity_poly.entity_id
_entity_poly.type
_entity_poly.pdbx_seq_one_letter_code
_entity_poly.pdbx_strand_id
1 'polypeptide(L)'
;MNYRFLFVILASFFLILPGALALTPIEQTLIKDPARVSELRVNVFEYGTITSEGEPTLITLNLTIPQDDGRQDTVIDVGKYTDDLGSEVGFLSEENPGNVFRYNFSGYVRSRANHQFSLPKSYVIPESAKVYLQATENIQVNDPRIRNLSEDLVRDSRDDFEKVARIASWVYDYLEYDTSYSGRNIDALSVLDQKKGVCAEYTTLFIALARSAGIPAKYVSAFAYGQKGWERHAYSEVYLGEWVPVDPLWLEVGYIDATHIKFGDHVDNKVRNNVQVKGYDISNIQWPEDETEIYVDSYVLSEKEEDYEIRTSSENFRRGDDGIVIMKFVPEEYKVLRTSLEPCVGDYDIVSIDDRSRKVILRPYEEKIVFWEFHVNEDLPSNLIFTCPLTLNSRSLALKTTNVVVNTQYREREKGMINARLGSNVLKLGEEQNVYVEVSGVREETEIGIVAGNEYEEWVLKQDG
;
A
#
# COMPACT_ATOMS: atom_id res chain seq x y z
N MET A 1 -70.51 47.08 15.30
CA MET A 1 -69.74 46.18 16.19
C MET A 1 -69.05 45.17 15.27
N ASN A 2 -67.96 45.48 14.56
CA ASN A 2 -66.57 45.75 14.98
C ASN A 2 -66.01 44.71 15.95
N TYR A 3 -65.23 43.74 15.44
CA TYR A 3 -63.87 43.48 15.91
C TYR A 3 -63.02 42.94 14.75
N ARG A 4 -61.92 43.65 14.49
CA ARG A 4 -60.85 43.34 13.53
C ARG A 4 -59.88 42.35 14.19
N PHE A 5 -59.45 41.32 13.47
CA PHE A 5 -58.28 40.53 13.86
C PHE A 5 -57.01 41.26 13.44
N LEU A 6 -56.14 41.51 14.42
CA LEU A 6 -54.88 42.23 14.32
C LEU A 6 -53.78 41.24 13.93
N PHE A 7 -53.14 41.45 12.79
CA PHE A 7 -51.85 40.83 12.46
C PHE A 7 -50.77 41.51 13.32
N VAL A 8 -50.05 40.74 14.14
CA VAL A 8 -48.84 41.19 14.82
C VAL A 8 -47.65 40.71 14.01
N ILE A 9 -47.01 41.62 13.29
CA ILE A 9 -45.67 41.43 12.73
C ILE A 9 -44.69 41.68 13.88
N LEU A 10 -44.08 40.61 14.39
CA LEU A 10 -42.92 40.71 15.30
C LEU A 10 -41.66 40.82 14.43
N ALA A 11 -41.24 42.07 14.22
CA ALA A 11 -39.92 42.38 13.69
C ALA A 11 -38.87 42.11 14.78
N SER A 12 -38.20 40.97 14.68
CA SER A 12 -37.02 40.67 15.50
C SER A 12 -35.82 41.41 14.91
N PHE A 13 -35.47 42.54 15.53
CA PHE A 13 -34.21 43.24 15.30
C PHE A 13 -33.04 42.30 15.65
N PHE A 14 -32.33 41.78 14.64
CA PHE A 14 -31.00 41.20 14.85
C PHE A 14 -30.02 42.37 15.05
N LEU A 15 -29.59 42.55 16.30
CA LEU A 15 -28.43 43.37 16.64
C LEU A 15 -27.20 42.73 15.99
N ILE A 16 -26.66 43.39 14.98
CA ILE A 16 -25.35 43.09 14.39
C ILE A 16 -24.30 43.46 15.43
N LEU A 17 -23.80 42.46 16.16
CA LEU A 17 -22.54 42.55 16.90
C LEU A 17 -21.41 42.27 15.91
N PRO A 18 -20.49 43.22 15.65
CA PRO A 18 -19.28 42.94 14.89
C PRO A 18 -18.28 42.27 15.83
N GLY A 19 -18.57 41.03 16.20
CA GLY A 19 -17.63 40.14 16.86
C GLY A 19 -17.03 39.24 15.79
N ALA A 20 -15.86 39.61 15.26
CA ALA A 20 -15.00 38.64 14.60
C ALA A 20 -14.64 37.57 15.65
N LEU A 21 -15.45 36.52 15.71
CA LEU A 21 -15.00 35.24 16.22
C LEU A 21 -13.89 34.83 15.27
N ALA A 22 -12.65 35.16 15.64
CA ALA A 22 -11.50 34.44 15.17
C ALA A 22 -11.78 32.98 15.52
N LEU A 23 -12.25 32.21 14.53
CA LEU A 23 -12.21 30.76 14.61
C LEU A 23 -10.76 30.44 14.90
N THR A 24 -10.48 29.99 16.13
CA THR A 24 -9.22 29.33 16.42
C THR A 24 -9.04 28.28 15.35
N PRO A 25 -7.91 28.24 14.62
CA PRO A 25 -7.69 27.18 13.64
C PRO A 25 -7.94 25.87 14.37
N ILE A 26 -8.89 25.06 13.87
CA ILE A 26 -9.12 23.73 14.39
C ILE A 26 -7.77 23.04 14.27
N GLU A 27 -7.13 22.76 15.41
CA GLU A 27 -5.86 22.06 15.43
C GLU A 27 -6.15 20.68 14.83
N GLN A 28 -5.79 20.49 13.55
CA GLN A 28 -6.06 19.24 12.87
C GLN A 28 -5.30 18.14 13.60
N THR A 29 -6.03 17.10 14.00
CA THR A 29 -5.44 15.92 14.62
C THR A 29 -4.48 15.27 13.63
N LEU A 30 -3.18 15.45 13.83
CA LEU A 30 -2.15 14.86 12.99
C LEU A 30 -2.08 13.34 13.26
N ILE A 31 -2.26 12.54 12.22
CA ILE A 31 -2.05 11.09 12.29
C ILE A 31 -0.55 10.82 12.26
N LYS A 32 -0.02 10.20 13.33
CA LYS A 32 1.43 9.96 13.48
C LYS A 32 1.94 8.77 12.68
N ASP A 33 1.10 7.73 12.53
CA ASP A 33 1.47 6.47 11.88
C ASP A 33 0.29 5.95 11.04
N PRO A 34 0.05 6.52 9.84
CA PRO A 34 -1.12 6.23 9.00
C PRO A 34 -1.27 4.74 8.67
N ALA A 35 -0.16 4.06 8.39
CA ALA A 35 -0.09 2.64 8.03
C ALA A 35 -0.51 1.68 9.17
N ARG A 36 -0.78 2.19 10.38
CA ARG A 36 -1.31 1.43 11.53
C ARG A 36 -2.72 1.84 11.92
N VAL A 37 -3.32 2.79 11.24
CA VAL A 37 -4.67 3.22 11.59
C VAL A 37 -5.65 2.09 11.24
N SER A 38 -6.22 1.49 12.27
CA SER A 38 -7.16 0.37 12.19
C SER A 38 -8.61 0.84 12.11
N GLU A 39 -8.94 1.96 12.74
CA GLU A 39 -10.22 2.64 12.62
C GLU A 39 -9.99 4.15 12.48
N LEU A 40 -10.77 4.80 11.64
CA LEU A 40 -10.71 6.23 11.39
C LEU A 40 -12.13 6.80 11.28
N ARG A 41 -12.33 7.99 11.86
CA ARG A 41 -13.55 8.80 11.70
C ARG A 41 -13.15 10.18 11.19
N VAL A 42 -13.76 10.59 10.09
CA VAL A 42 -13.48 11.88 9.45
C VAL A 42 -14.75 12.59 9.04
N ASN A 43 -14.68 13.92 8.98
CA ASN A 43 -15.63 14.76 8.26
C ASN A 43 -14.99 15.18 6.94
N VAL A 44 -15.71 14.98 5.84
CA VAL A 44 -15.33 15.37 4.49
C VAL A 44 -16.17 16.59 4.12
N PHE A 45 -15.54 17.63 3.60
CA PHE A 45 -16.21 18.78 3.02
C PHE A 45 -15.72 18.93 1.59
N GLU A 46 -16.64 19.03 0.65
CA GLU A 46 -16.32 19.29 -0.74
C GLU A 46 -17.06 20.53 -1.20
N TYR A 47 -16.36 21.40 -1.92
CA TYR A 47 -16.94 22.61 -2.45
C TYR A 47 -16.26 23.02 -3.76
N GLY A 48 -16.99 23.76 -4.57
CA GLY A 48 -16.50 24.19 -5.87
C GLY A 48 -17.28 25.38 -6.40
N THR A 49 -16.74 25.97 -7.46
CA THR A 49 -17.37 27.08 -8.18
C THR A 49 -17.33 26.80 -9.67
N ILE A 50 -18.47 26.91 -10.32
CA ILE A 50 -18.63 26.73 -11.75
C ILE A 50 -19.07 28.05 -12.35
N THR A 51 -18.37 28.50 -13.39
CA THR A 51 -18.72 29.71 -14.12
C THR A 51 -19.17 29.34 -15.52
N SER A 52 -20.11 30.12 -16.06
CA SER A 52 -20.59 29.97 -17.44
C SER A 52 -21.01 31.33 -18.00
N GLU A 53 -20.97 31.46 -19.32
CA GLU A 53 -21.54 32.59 -20.06
C GLU A 53 -22.95 32.24 -20.55
N GLY A 54 -23.73 33.26 -20.93
CA GLY A 54 -25.12 33.11 -21.36
C GLY A 54 -26.12 33.27 -20.22
N GLU A 55 -27.27 32.61 -20.34
CA GLU A 55 -28.36 32.59 -19.36
C GLU A 55 -28.66 31.14 -18.93
N PRO A 56 -27.96 30.61 -17.91
CA PRO A 56 -28.16 29.26 -17.43
C PRO A 56 -29.52 29.11 -16.74
N THR A 57 -30.33 28.18 -17.23
CA THR A 57 -31.64 27.83 -16.67
C THR A 57 -31.57 26.61 -15.77
N LEU A 58 -30.58 25.74 -15.96
CA LEU A 58 -30.37 24.54 -15.15
C LEU A 58 -28.88 24.18 -15.14
N ILE A 59 -28.36 23.85 -13.96
CA ILE A 59 -27.06 23.18 -13.81
C ILE A 59 -27.25 21.84 -13.08
N THR A 60 -26.58 20.81 -13.54
CA THR A 60 -26.55 19.49 -12.87
C THR A 60 -25.12 19.00 -12.71
N LEU A 61 -24.80 18.46 -11.55
CA LEU A 61 -23.49 17.90 -11.21
C LEU A 61 -23.60 16.43 -10.85
N ASN A 62 -22.65 15.65 -11.35
CA ASN A 62 -22.35 14.29 -10.91
C ASN A 62 -20.95 14.30 -10.29
N LEU A 63 -20.87 13.98 -9.00
CA LEU A 63 -19.66 14.06 -8.20
C LEU A 63 -19.29 12.68 -7.66
N THR A 64 -18.00 12.37 -7.66
CA THR A 64 -17.44 11.29 -6.84
C THR A 64 -17.63 11.65 -5.38
N ILE A 65 -18.16 10.74 -4.59
CA ILE A 65 -18.44 10.94 -3.17
C ILE A 65 -17.88 9.76 -2.38
N PRO A 66 -17.61 9.89 -1.07
CA PRO A 66 -17.23 8.74 -0.26
C PRO A 66 -18.20 7.56 -0.47
N GLN A 67 -17.66 6.35 -0.66
CA GLN A 67 -18.46 5.16 -0.96
C GLN A 67 -18.75 4.33 0.29
N ASP A 68 -19.94 3.74 0.37
CA ASP A 68 -20.22 2.67 1.33
C ASP A 68 -19.65 1.32 0.83
N ASP A 69 -18.88 0.62 1.66
CA ASP A 69 -18.42 -0.75 1.40
C ASP A 69 -18.16 -1.54 2.70
N GLY A 70 -17.51 -2.71 2.60
CA GLY A 70 -17.22 -3.53 3.78
C GLY A 70 -16.32 -2.85 4.84
N ARG A 71 -15.52 -1.85 4.45
CA ARG A 71 -14.60 -1.14 5.34
C ARG A 71 -15.05 0.28 5.68
N GLN A 72 -15.93 0.87 4.88
CA GLN A 72 -16.31 2.27 4.98
C GLN A 72 -17.82 2.41 5.13
N ASP A 73 -18.25 3.10 6.21
CA ASP A 73 -19.63 3.55 6.39
C ASP A 73 -19.67 5.08 6.18
N THR A 74 -20.64 5.56 5.41
CA THR A 74 -20.74 6.96 5.00
C THR A 74 -22.12 7.54 5.29
N VAL A 75 -22.15 8.82 5.65
CA VAL A 75 -23.38 9.63 5.74
C VAL A 75 -23.10 10.94 5.03
N ILE A 76 -23.78 11.21 3.93
CA ILE A 76 -23.47 12.34 3.04
C ILE A 76 -24.75 13.17 2.84
N ASP A 77 -24.61 14.49 2.89
CA ASP A 77 -25.74 15.44 2.81
C ASP A 77 -26.05 15.91 1.37
N VAL A 78 -25.75 15.06 0.38
CA VAL A 78 -26.03 15.30 -1.04
C VAL A 78 -27.00 14.26 -1.59
N GLY A 79 -27.81 14.63 -2.59
CA GLY A 79 -28.58 13.65 -3.36
C GLY A 79 -27.63 12.63 -3.97
N LYS A 80 -28.01 11.35 -4.03
CA LYS A 80 -27.17 10.31 -4.62
C LYS A 80 -27.97 9.27 -5.40
N TYR A 81 -27.34 8.68 -6.40
CA TYR A 81 -27.85 7.52 -7.13
C TYR A 81 -26.71 6.53 -7.38
N THR A 82 -27.04 5.28 -7.73
CA THR A 82 -26.06 4.25 -8.05
C THR A 82 -25.89 4.15 -9.57
N ASP A 83 -24.65 4.17 -10.06
CA ASP A 83 -24.33 3.98 -11.47
C ASP A 83 -24.39 2.50 -11.90
N ASP A 84 -24.15 2.25 -13.19
CA ASP A 84 -24.18 0.89 -13.76
C ASP A 84 -23.05 -0.03 -13.25
N LEU A 85 -22.01 0.55 -12.63
CA LEU A 85 -20.91 -0.19 -12.00
C LEU A 85 -21.18 -0.48 -10.52
N GLY A 86 -22.25 0.08 -9.95
CA GLY A 86 -22.60 -0.06 -8.54
C GLY A 86 -22.00 1.03 -7.65
N SER A 87 -21.33 2.05 -8.19
CA SER A 87 -20.79 3.17 -7.42
C SER A 87 -21.89 4.19 -7.11
N GLU A 88 -21.87 4.76 -5.91
CA GLU A 88 -22.72 5.90 -5.58
C GLU A 88 -22.14 7.18 -6.19
N VAL A 89 -23.01 7.96 -6.84
CA VAL A 89 -22.69 9.22 -7.48
C VAL A 89 -23.48 10.32 -6.80
N GLY A 90 -22.77 11.33 -6.29
CA GLY A 90 -23.38 12.53 -5.74
C GLY A 90 -24.03 13.35 -6.85
N PHE A 91 -25.26 13.80 -6.62
CA PHE A 91 -26.08 14.53 -7.57
C PHE A 91 -26.55 15.84 -6.97
N LEU A 92 -26.22 16.94 -7.65
CA LEU A 92 -26.70 18.28 -7.35
C LEU A 92 -27.37 18.87 -8.58
N SER A 93 -28.45 19.62 -8.36
CA SER A 93 -29.16 20.31 -9.43
C SER A 93 -29.70 21.63 -8.92
N GLU A 94 -29.52 22.69 -9.69
CA GLU A 94 -30.04 24.03 -9.35
C GLU A 94 -30.72 24.65 -10.58
N GLU A 95 -31.92 25.18 -10.38
CA GLU A 95 -32.65 25.94 -11.41
C GLU A 95 -32.27 27.41 -11.36
N ASN A 96 -32.05 28.02 -12.52
CA ASN A 96 -31.63 29.41 -12.67
C ASN A 96 -30.41 29.80 -11.78
N PRO A 97 -29.29 29.05 -11.84
CA PRO A 97 -28.15 29.19 -10.92
C PRO A 97 -27.38 30.52 -11.06
N GLY A 98 -27.68 31.30 -12.09
CA GLY A 98 -26.85 32.43 -12.52
C GLY A 98 -25.51 31.97 -13.11
N ASN A 99 -24.71 32.93 -13.56
CA ASN A 99 -23.47 32.67 -14.29
C ASN A 99 -22.32 32.18 -13.40
N VAL A 100 -22.49 32.25 -12.07
CA VAL A 100 -21.55 31.75 -11.07
C VAL A 100 -22.33 30.87 -10.12
N PHE A 101 -22.19 29.56 -10.29
CA PHE A 101 -22.78 28.55 -9.42
C PHE A 101 -21.76 28.10 -8.38
N ARG A 102 -22.13 28.16 -7.10
CA ARG A 102 -21.31 27.65 -6.00
C ARG A 102 -22.04 26.49 -5.35
N TYR A 103 -21.33 25.41 -5.10
CA TYR A 103 -21.89 24.26 -4.39
C TYR A 103 -20.97 23.84 -3.26
N ASN A 104 -21.55 23.15 -2.28
CA ASN A 104 -20.84 22.42 -1.25
C ASN A 104 -21.67 21.23 -0.80
N PHE A 105 -21.01 20.22 -0.28
CA PHE A 105 -21.62 19.14 0.50
C PHE A 105 -20.65 18.70 1.61
N SER A 106 -21.18 18.06 2.63
CA SER A 106 -20.44 17.45 3.71
C SER A 106 -20.78 15.97 3.87
N GLY A 107 -19.82 15.21 4.38
CA GLY A 107 -19.97 13.80 4.67
C GLY A 107 -19.26 13.42 5.95
N TYR A 108 -19.82 12.44 6.65
CA TYR A 108 -19.16 11.74 7.74
C TYR A 108 -18.76 10.35 7.25
N VAL A 109 -17.50 9.98 7.49
CA VAL A 109 -16.96 8.67 7.08
C VAL A 109 -16.37 7.97 8.29
N ARG A 110 -16.79 6.72 8.53
CA ARG A 110 -16.11 5.77 9.41
C ARG A 110 -15.43 4.72 8.55
N SER A 111 -14.11 4.71 8.55
CA SER A 111 -13.28 3.74 7.82
C SER A 111 -12.60 2.76 8.77
N ARG A 112 -12.32 1.55 8.28
CA ARG A 112 -11.65 0.45 8.98
C ARG A 112 -10.53 -0.09 8.09
N ALA A 113 -9.44 -0.56 8.69
CA ALA A 113 -8.39 -1.24 7.94
C ALA A 113 -8.93 -2.56 7.36
N ASN A 114 -8.47 -2.91 6.16
CA ASN A 114 -8.71 -4.24 5.60
C ASN A 114 -7.68 -5.23 6.11
N HIS A 115 -8.13 -6.43 6.44
CA HIS A 115 -7.28 -7.57 6.78
C HIS A 115 -7.76 -8.81 6.02
N GLN A 116 -6.88 -9.42 5.24
CA GLN A 116 -7.22 -10.59 4.43
C GLN A 116 -6.84 -11.90 5.13
N PHE A 117 -7.72 -12.42 5.99
CA PHE A 117 -7.44 -13.63 6.78
C PHE A 117 -7.62 -14.94 6.01
N SER A 118 -8.46 -14.96 4.98
CA SER A 118 -8.74 -16.19 4.23
C SER A 118 -9.14 -15.87 2.80
N LEU A 119 -8.81 -16.73 1.84
CA LEU A 119 -9.28 -16.62 0.47
C LEU A 119 -9.81 -17.98 0.02
N PRO A 120 -10.87 -18.03 -0.81
CA PRO A 120 -11.36 -19.28 -1.35
C PRO A 120 -10.33 -19.91 -2.29
N LYS A 121 -10.13 -21.22 -2.19
CA LYS A 121 -9.23 -21.96 -3.10
C LYS A 121 -9.65 -21.86 -4.57
N SER A 122 -10.93 -21.63 -4.82
CA SER A 122 -11.51 -21.42 -6.14
C SER A 122 -12.75 -20.55 -6.02
N TYR A 123 -12.98 -19.68 -6.99
CA TYR A 123 -14.14 -18.79 -7.03
C TYR A 123 -14.63 -18.62 -8.47
N VAL A 124 -15.87 -18.16 -8.62
CA VAL A 124 -16.45 -17.79 -9.92
C VAL A 124 -16.46 -16.27 -10.00
N ILE A 125 -15.97 -15.72 -11.11
CA ILE A 125 -16.01 -14.27 -11.36
C ILE A 125 -17.46 -13.89 -11.73
N PRO A 126 -18.18 -13.11 -10.89
CA PRO A 126 -19.53 -12.66 -11.20
C PRO A 126 -19.53 -11.69 -12.38
N GLU A 127 -20.67 -11.52 -13.06
CA GLU A 127 -20.77 -10.63 -14.22
C GLU A 127 -20.38 -9.18 -13.88
N SER A 128 -20.75 -8.72 -12.69
CA SER A 128 -20.36 -7.41 -12.16
C SER A 128 -18.85 -7.23 -12.01
N ALA A 129 -18.07 -8.31 -11.85
CA ALA A 129 -16.62 -8.25 -11.81
C ALA A 129 -15.98 -8.43 -13.20
N LYS A 130 -16.63 -9.11 -14.14
CA LYS A 130 -16.06 -9.37 -15.49
C LYS A 130 -15.80 -8.11 -16.30
N VAL A 131 -16.54 -7.03 -16.05
CA VAL A 131 -16.27 -5.72 -16.67
C VAL A 131 -14.84 -5.26 -16.38
N TYR A 132 -14.32 -5.58 -15.19
CA TYR A 132 -12.96 -5.26 -14.75
C TYR A 132 -11.90 -6.26 -15.23
N LEU A 133 -12.21 -7.12 -16.19
CA LEU A 133 -11.22 -7.87 -16.98
C LEU A 133 -10.93 -7.18 -18.32
N GLN A 134 -11.79 -6.27 -18.76
CA GLN A 134 -11.74 -5.72 -20.11
C GLN A 134 -10.60 -4.70 -20.26
N ALA A 135 -10.08 -4.61 -21.48
CA ALA A 135 -9.20 -3.52 -21.88
C ALA A 135 -10.00 -2.22 -22.00
N THR A 136 -9.34 -1.10 -21.71
CA THR A 136 -9.88 0.24 -21.92
C THR A 136 -8.86 1.09 -22.69
N GLU A 137 -9.15 2.37 -22.91
CA GLU A 137 -8.22 3.27 -23.62
C GLU A 137 -6.86 3.36 -22.89
N ASN A 138 -6.88 3.51 -21.56
CA ASN A 138 -5.66 3.69 -20.76
C ASN A 138 -5.17 2.41 -20.07
N ILE A 139 -5.91 1.30 -20.19
CA ILE A 139 -5.57 -0.01 -19.61
C ILE A 139 -5.54 -1.04 -20.74
N GLN A 140 -4.43 -1.11 -21.46
CA GLN A 140 -4.28 -1.90 -22.69
C GLN A 140 -3.94 -3.38 -22.40
N VAL A 141 -4.87 -4.09 -21.76
CA VAL A 141 -4.74 -5.50 -21.34
C VAL A 141 -4.30 -6.45 -22.47
N ASN A 142 -4.74 -6.19 -23.70
CA ASN A 142 -4.49 -7.07 -24.85
C ASN A 142 -3.16 -6.79 -25.58
N ASP A 143 -2.39 -5.76 -25.18
CA ASP A 143 -1.10 -5.46 -25.80
C ASP A 143 -0.10 -6.60 -25.53
N PRO A 144 0.62 -7.10 -26.55
CA PRO A 144 1.58 -8.20 -26.36
C PRO A 144 2.65 -7.93 -25.30
N ARG A 145 3.07 -6.67 -25.11
CA ARG A 145 4.07 -6.31 -24.08
C ARG A 145 3.52 -6.52 -22.68
N ILE A 146 2.28 -6.09 -22.43
CA ILE A 146 1.59 -6.29 -21.16
C ILE A 146 1.32 -7.77 -20.92
N ARG A 147 0.86 -8.50 -21.94
CA ARG A 147 0.56 -9.93 -21.85
C ARG A 147 1.78 -10.77 -21.51
N ASN A 148 2.85 -10.62 -22.29
CA ASN A 148 4.07 -11.40 -22.08
C ASN A 148 4.68 -11.12 -20.70
N LEU A 149 4.72 -9.83 -20.31
CA LEU A 149 5.23 -9.46 -19.00
C LEU A 149 4.35 -10.01 -17.87
N SER A 150 3.02 -9.92 -17.99
CA SER A 150 2.10 -10.49 -17.00
C SER A 150 2.30 -12.00 -16.87
N GLU A 151 2.35 -12.74 -17.99
CA GLU A 151 2.62 -14.18 -18.04
C GLU A 151 3.98 -14.55 -17.40
N ASP A 152 5.02 -13.75 -17.64
CA ASP A 152 6.35 -13.92 -17.04
C ASP A 152 6.32 -13.73 -15.51
N LEU A 153 5.65 -12.67 -15.03
CA LEU A 153 5.60 -12.33 -13.61
C LEU A 153 4.85 -13.37 -12.77
N VAL A 154 3.84 -14.03 -13.36
CA VAL A 154 2.94 -14.94 -12.65
C VAL A 154 3.22 -16.43 -12.87
N ARG A 155 4.23 -16.77 -13.69
CA ARG A 155 4.51 -18.14 -14.16
C ARG A 155 4.57 -19.18 -13.04
N ASP A 156 5.20 -18.84 -11.91
CA ASP A 156 5.44 -19.74 -10.79
C ASP A 156 4.55 -19.45 -9.57
N SER A 157 3.48 -18.68 -9.74
CA SER A 157 2.55 -18.36 -8.65
C SER A 157 1.72 -19.57 -8.26
N ARG A 158 1.61 -19.83 -6.95
CA ARG A 158 0.78 -20.92 -6.41
C ARG A 158 -0.72 -20.66 -6.52
N ASP A 159 -1.13 -19.41 -6.47
CA ASP A 159 -2.52 -18.95 -6.61
C ASP A 159 -2.60 -17.48 -7.00
N ASP A 160 -3.82 -16.96 -7.15
CA ASP A 160 -4.07 -15.60 -7.60
C ASP A 160 -3.62 -14.52 -6.61
N PHE A 161 -3.60 -14.80 -5.31
CA PHE A 161 -3.02 -13.85 -4.35
C PHE A 161 -1.52 -13.68 -4.60
N GLU A 162 -0.79 -14.78 -4.84
CA GLU A 162 0.64 -14.69 -5.15
C GLU A 162 0.89 -14.02 -6.51
N LYS A 163 0.02 -14.20 -7.51
CA LYS A 163 0.06 -13.43 -8.77
C LYS A 163 -0.03 -11.93 -8.50
N VAL A 164 -1.03 -11.51 -7.74
CA VAL A 164 -1.26 -10.11 -7.38
C VAL A 164 -0.06 -9.53 -6.62
N ALA A 165 0.42 -10.24 -5.60
CA ALA A 165 1.56 -9.83 -4.78
C ALA A 165 2.85 -9.68 -5.60
N ARG A 166 3.11 -10.59 -6.55
CA ARG A 166 4.27 -10.51 -7.45
C ARG A 166 4.16 -9.35 -8.44
N ILE A 167 2.99 -9.14 -9.04
CA ILE A 167 2.75 -8.01 -9.94
C ILE A 167 2.91 -6.69 -9.19
N ALA A 168 2.27 -6.52 -8.03
CA ALA A 168 2.39 -5.31 -7.21
C ALA A 168 3.85 -5.07 -6.77
N SER A 169 4.55 -6.12 -6.33
CA SER A 169 5.96 -6.04 -5.95
C SER A 169 6.86 -5.64 -7.11
N TRP A 170 6.58 -6.10 -8.33
CA TRP A 170 7.32 -5.72 -9.52
C TRP A 170 7.05 -4.27 -9.91
N VAL A 171 5.77 -3.85 -9.93
CA VAL A 171 5.40 -2.45 -10.23
C VAL A 171 6.06 -1.49 -9.24
N TYR A 172 6.06 -1.84 -7.95
CA TYR A 172 6.69 -1.06 -6.88
C TYR A 172 8.19 -0.81 -7.14
N ASP A 173 8.93 -1.81 -7.59
CA ASP A 173 10.37 -1.68 -7.90
C ASP A 173 10.63 -1.04 -9.26
N TYR A 174 9.74 -1.29 -10.23
CA TYR A 174 9.93 -0.90 -11.61
C TYR A 174 9.75 0.59 -11.83
N LEU A 175 8.83 1.20 -11.09
CA LEU A 175 8.50 2.60 -11.21
C LEU A 175 9.24 3.45 -10.19
N GLU A 176 9.71 4.62 -10.64
CA GLU A 176 10.23 5.69 -9.79
C GLU A 176 9.11 6.72 -9.53
N TYR A 177 8.89 7.06 -8.26
CA TYR A 177 7.89 8.06 -7.88
C TYR A 177 8.32 9.46 -8.34
N ASP A 178 7.49 10.13 -9.14
CA ASP A 178 7.80 11.43 -9.72
C ASP A 178 6.57 12.34 -9.77
N THR A 179 6.55 13.38 -8.93
CA THR A 179 5.44 14.33 -8.82
C THR A 179 5.22 15.19 -10.07
N SER A 180 6.15 15.20 -11.04
CA SER A 180 5.90 15.83 -12.34
C SER A 180 4.80 15.13 -13.15
N TYR A 181 4.37 13.93 -12.71
CA TYR A 181 3.27 13.19 -13.31
C TYR A 181 1.90 13.49 -12.71
N SER A 182 1.83 14.28 -11.62
CA SER A 182 0.56 14.65 -11.00
C SER A 182 -0.43 15.22 -12.01
N GLY A 183 -1.62 14.62 -12.08
CA GLY A 183 -2.70 15.03 -12.99
C GLY A 183 -2.57 14.54 -14.44
N ARG A 184 -1.46 13.89 -14.83
CA ARG A 184 -1.27 13.41 -16.21
C ARG A 184 -2.16 12.21 -16.54
N ASN A 185 -2.31 11.25 -15.61
CA ASN A 185 -3.13 10.04 -15.76
C ASN A 185 -2.86 9.32 -17.09
N ILE A 186 -1.60 9.02 -17.38
CA ILE A 186 -1.20 8.41 -18.66
C ILE A 186 -1.57 6.93 -18.72
N ASP A 187 -1.62 6.39 -19.94
CA ASP A 187 -1.97 5.00 -20.19
C ASP A 187 -0.89 3.98 -19.78
N ALA A 188 -1.28 2.72 -19.55
CA ALA A 188 -0.41 1.67 -19.02
C ALA A 188 0.84 1.41 -19.88
N LEU A 189 0.73 1.51 -21.22
CA LEU A 189 1.88 1.34 -22.10
C LEU A 189 2.86 2.51 -21.99
N SER A 190 2.33 3.73 -21.93
CA SER A 190 3.12 4.92 -21.67
C SER A 190 3.83 4.85 -20.32
N VAL A 191 3.19 4.32 -19.27
CA VAL A 191 3.81 4.09 -17.96
C VAL A 191 4.92 3.05 -18.06
N LEU A 192 4.67 1.93 -18.74
CA LEU A 192 5.66 0.87 -18.95
C LEU A 192 6.92 1.40 -19.65
N ASP A 193 6.76 2.30 -20.62
CA ASP A 193 7.90 2.89 -21.35
C ASP A 193 8.62 3.98 -20.53
N GLN A 194 7.88 4.81 -19.77
CA GLN A 194 8.43 5.94 -19.00
C GLN A 194 9.04 5.56 -17.64
N LYS A 195 8.54 4.49 -17.01
CA LYS A 195 8.99 3.96 -15.71
C LYS A 195 8.89 4.96 -14.54
N LYS A 196 8.01 5.95 -14.66
CA LYS A 196 7.83 7.03 -13.69
C LYS A 196 6.35 7.35 -13.54
N GLY A 197 5.97 7.81 -12.36
CA GLY A 197 4.61 8.28 -12.14
C GLY A 197 4.26 8.53 -10.68
N VAL A 198 2.99 8.81 -10.43
CA VAL A 198 2.40 8.90 -9.08
C VAL A 198 1.40 7.75 -8.88
N CYS A 199 0.58 7.81 -7.83
CA CYS A 199 -0.40 6.76 -7.48
C CYS A 199 -1.26 6.29 -8.67
N ALA A 200 -1.65 7.22 -9.55
CA ALA A 200 -2.43 6.91 -10.76
C ALA A 200 -1.69 5.98 -11.73
N GLU A 201 -0.43 6.28 -12.07
CA GLU A 201 0.36 5.46 -13.00
C GLU A 201 0.73 4.09 -12.40
N TYR A 202 1.08 4.02 -11.11
CA TYR A 202 1.32 2.75 -10.42
C TYR A 202 0.08 1.85 -10.48
N THR A 203 -1.08 2.41 -10.14
CA THR A 203 -2.36 1.71 -10.18
C THR A 203 -2.74 1.28 -11.60
N THR A 204 -2.53 2.15 -12.59
CA THR A 204 -2.86 1.88 -14.00
C THR A 204 -2.04 0.71 -14.56
N LEU A 205 -0.72 0.71 -14.35
CA LEU A 205 0.15 -0.37 -14.82
C LEU A 205 -0.14 -1.68 -14.08
N PHE A 206 -0.34 -1.62 -12.75
CA PHE A 206 -0.74 -2.78 -11.96
C PHE A 206 -2.03 -3.41 -12.50
N ILE A 207 -3.07 -2.62 -12.76
CA ILE A 207 -4.36 -3.13 -13.26
C ILE A 207 -4.19 -3.77 -14.64
N ALA A 208 -3.44 -3.16 -15.55
CA ALA A 208 -3.20 -3.74 -16.88
C ALA A 208 -2.57 -5.13 -16.79
N LEU A 209 -1.57 -5.29 -15.93
CA LEU A 209 -0.89 -6.57 -15.70
C LEU A 209 -1.80 -7.58 -14.97
N ALA A 210 -2.56 -7.16 -13.95
CA ALA A 210 -3.48 -8.02 -13.21
C ALA A 210 -4.63 -8.54 -14.08
N ARG A 211 -5.27 -7.66 -14.87
CA ARG A 211 -6.31 -8.04 -15.82
C ARG A 211 -5.78 -9.01 -16.88
N SER A 212 -4.54 -8.79 -17.34
CA SER A 212 -3.89 -9.70 -18.28
C SER A 212 -3.58 -11.08 -17.68
N ALA A 213 -3.44 -11.17 -16.36
CA ALA A 213 -3.31 -12.44 -15.63
C ALA A 213 -4.67 -13.12 -15.36
N GLY A 214 -5.77 -12.57 -15.89
CA GLY A 214 -7.13 -13.08 -15.70
C GLY A 214 -7.78 -12.67 -14.38
N ILE A 215 -7.22 -11.68 -13.67
CA ILE A 215 -7.70 -11.22 -12.37
C ILE A 215 -8.50 -9.93 -12.57
N PRO A 216 -9.81 -9.89 -12.24
CA PRO A 216 -10.57 -8.65 -12.31
C PRO A 216 -9.96 -7.62 -11.37
N ALA A 217 -9.67 -6.43 -11.89
CA ALA A 217 -9.01 -5.37 -11.13
C ALA A 217 -9.62 -4.01 -11.49
N LYS A 218 -10.15 -3.29 -10.51
CA LYS A 218 -10.75 -1.96 -10.72
C LYS A 218 -9.84 -0.85 -10.22
N TYR A 219 -9.98 0.32 -10.83
CA TYR A 219 -9.29 1.53 -10.43
C TYR A 219 -10.13 2.23 -9.36
N VAL A 220 -9.55 2.48 -8.20
CA VAL A 220 -10.25 3.12 -7.09
C VAL A 220 -9.73 4.55 -6.94
N SER A 221 -10.62 5.53 -7.12
CA SER A 221 -10.33 6.91 -6.74
C SER A 221 -10.55 7.07 -5.24
N ALA A 222 -9.59 7.67 -4.56
CA ALA A 222 -9.60 7.78 -3.11
C ALA A 222 -8.93 9.07 -2.63
N PHE A 223 -9.00 9.29 -1.32
CA PHE A 223 -8.05 10.11 -0.58
C PHE A 223 -7.30 9.21 0.39
N ALA A 224 -6.03 9.51 0.63
CA ALA A 224 -5.23 8.80 1.63
C ALA A 224 -4.44 9.78 2.49
N TYR A 225 -4.13 9.40 3.73
CA TYR A 225 -3.34 10.23 4.62
C TYR A 225 -1.85 9.87 4.50
N GLY A 226 -1.10 10.68 3.77
CA GLY A 226 0.34 10.54 3.58
C GLY A 226 1.17 11.36 4.56
N GLN A 227 2.47 11.51 4.26
CA GLN A 227 3.40 12.29 5.09
C GLN A 227 3.05 13.78 5.17
N LYS A 228 2.34 14.30 4.15
CA LYS A 228 1.94 15.71 4.05
C LYS A 228 0.48 15.96 4.42
N GLY A 229 -0.19 14.95 4.98
CA GLY A 229 -1.63 14.99 5.27
C GLY A 229 -2.45 14.31 4.17
N TRP A 230 -3.70 14.77 4.01
CA TRP A 230 -4.64 14.23 3.04
C TRP A 230 -4.26 14.61 1.61
N GLU A 231 -4.15 13.61 0.74
CA GLU A 231 -3.90 13.79 -0.69
C GLU A 231 -4.87 12.95 -1.50
N ARG A 232 -5.20 13.41 -2.72
CA ARG A 232 -5.88 12.56 -3.71
C ARG A 232 -5.00 11.35 -3.97
N HIS A 233 -5.62 10.17 -3.97
CA HIS A 233 -4.93 8.91 -4.11
C HIS A 233 -5.65 7.97 -5.07
N ALA A 234 -4.91 7.01 -5.58
CA ALA A 234 -5.44 5.95 -6.42
C ALA A 234 -4.80 4.63 -6.04
N TYR A 235 -5.64 3.61 -5.90
CA TYR A 235 -5.23 2.23 -5.66
C TYR A 235 -6.15 1.28 -6.45
N SER A 236 -5.95 -0.02 -6.32
CA SER A 236 -6.78 -1.02 -6.99
C SER A 236 -7.49 -1.92 -6.00
N GLU A 237 -8.66 -2.43 -6.37
CA GLU A 237 -9.25 -3.61 -5.74
C GLU A 237 -9.28 -4.74 -6.77
N VAL A 238 -8.82 -5.92 -6.38
CA VAL A 238 -8.80 -7.13 -7.21
C VAL A 238 -9.81 -8.16 -6.70
N TYR A 239 -10.44 -8.92 -7.59
CA TYR A 239 -11.44 -9.90 -7.19
C TYR A 239 -10.82 -11.29 -7.05
N LEU A 240 -10.71 -11.79 -5.82
CA LEU A 240 -10.17 -13.11 -5.46
C LEU A 240 -11.25 -13.99 -4.79
N GLY A 241 -12.49 -13.89 -5.28
CA GLY A 241 -13.71 -14.40 -4.61
C GLY A 241 -14.39 -13.33 -3.73
N GLU A 242 -13.63 -12.32 -3.36
CA GLU A 242 -14.06 -11.05 -2.77
C GLU A 242 -13.12 -9.94 -3.28
N TRP A 243 -13.52 -8.68 -3.09
CA TRP A 243 -12.68 -7.53 -3.48
C TRP A 243 -11.60 -7.30 -2.42
N VAL A 244 -10.34 -7.51 -2.83
CA VAL A 244 -9.15 -7.34 -2.00
C VAL A 244 -8.43 -6.05 -2.42
N PRO A 245 -8.13 -5.13 -1.50
CA PRO A 245 -7.42 -3.90 -1.83
C PRO A 245 -5.95 -4.16 -2.09
N VAL A 246 -5.40 -3.38 -3.02
CA VAL A 246 -4.02 -3.41 -3.46
C VAL A 246 -3.56 -1.98 -3.74
N ASP A 247 -2.65 -1.46 -2.93
CA ASP A 247 -1.91 -0.24 -3.22
C ASP A 247 -0.52 -0.59 -3.77
N PRO A 248 -0.30 -0.50 -5.09
CA PRO A 248 1.00 -0.77 -5.68
C PRO A 248 2.06 0.30 -5.40
N LEU A 249 1.68 1.53 -5.00
CA LEU A 249 2.61 2.59 -4.65
C LEU A 249 3.18 2.39 -3.24
N TRP A 250 2.34 2.01 -2.27
CA TRP A 250 2.79 1.75 -0.89
C TRP A 250 3.14 0.27 -0.64
N LEU A 251 2.89 -0.59 -1.63
CA LEU A 251 3.04 -2.03 -1.60
C LEU A 251 2.21 -2.66 -0.48
N GLU A 252 0.95 -2.28 -0.41
CA GLU A 252 -0.02 -2.84 0.51
C GLU A 252 -0.91 -3.81 -0.26
N VAL A 253 -0.81 -5.10 0.06
CA VAL A 253 -1.50 -6.18 -0.66
C VAL A 253 -2.13 -7.08 0.39
N GLY A 254 -3.45 -7.25 0.37
CA GLY A 254 -4.18 -8.02 1.40
C GLY A 254 -4.39 -7.26 2.72
N TYR A 255 -3.66 -6.17 2.93
CA TYR A 255 -3.86 -5.19 3.99
C TYR A 255 -3.97 -3.81 3.36
N ILE A 256 -4.84 -2.94 3.87
CA ILE A 256 -4.86 -1.49 3.58
C ILE A 256 -5.32 -0.77 4.83
N ASP A 257 -4.67 0.31 5.21
CA ASP A 257 -5.03 1.05 6.44
C ASP A 257 -6.34 1.84 6.29
N ALA A 258 -6.95 2.22 7.42
CA ALA A 258 -8.22 2.94 7.43
C ALA A 258 -8.13 4.39 6.92
N THR A 259 -6.93 4.92 6.65
CA THR A 259 -6.77 6.26 6.08
C THR A 259 -7.05 6.31 4.59
N HIS A 260 -7.21 5.17 3.92
CA HIS A 260 -7.68 5.12 2.53
C HIS A 260 -9.20 5.30 2.47
N ILE A 261 -9.64 6.52 2.20
CA ILE A 261 -11.06 6.87 2.04
C ILE A 261 -11.44 6.71 0.57
N LYS A 262 -12.29 5.73 0.28
CA LYS A 262 -12.73 5.41 -1.08
C LYS A 262 -13.80 6.38 -1.58
N PHE A 263 -13.64 6.87 -2.80
CA PHE A 263 -14.55 7.83 -3.47
C PHE A 263 -15.20 7.30 -4.76
N GLY A 264 -14.77 6.16 -5.29
CA GLY A 264 -15.43 5.57 -6.45
C GLY A 264 -14.66 4.44 -7.10
N ASP A 265 -15.39 3.57 -7.81
CA ASP A 265 -14.86 2.46 -8.60
C ASP A 265 -14.93 2.75 -10.09
N HIS A 266 -13.81 2.53 -10.78
CA HIS A 266 -13.66 2.89 -12.19
C HIS A 266 -13.07 1.75 -13.00
N VAL A 267 -13.52 1.64 -14.26
CA VAL A 267 -12.96 0.67 -15.22
C VAL A 267 -11.63 1.15 -15.83
N ASP A 268 -11.35 2.44 -15.76
CA ASP A 268 -10.21 3.15 -16.38
C ASP A 268 -9.67 4.21 -15.38
N ASN A 269 -8.49 4.80 -15.63
CA ASN A 269 -7.84 5.81 -14.79
C ASN A 269 -8.31 7.25 -15.06
N LYS A 270 -9.08 7.50 -16.13
CA LYS A 270 -9.67 8.82 -16.40
C LYS A 270 -10.93 9.06 -15.56
N VAL A 271 -10.73 9.31 -14.27
CA VAL A 271 -11.78 9.67 -13.32
C VAL A 271 -12.13 11.15 -13.44
N ARG A 272 -13.41 11.48 -13.66
CA ARG A 272 -13.87 12.87 -13.77
C ARG A 272 -15.26 13.06 -13.21
N ASN A 273 -15.42 14.11 -12.41
CA ASN A 273 -16.72 14.69 -12.11
C ASN A 273 -17.30 15.33 -13.39
N ASN A 274 -18.63 15.39 -13.48
CA ASN A 274 -19.32 15.89 -14.65
C ASN A 274 -20.30 17.01 -14.31
N VAL A 275 -20.25 18.08 -15.12
CA VAL A 275 -21.20 19.18 -15.10
C VAL A 275 -21.96 19.24 -16.41
N GLN A 276 -23.26 19.50 -16.33
CA GLN A 276 -24.06 19.91 -17.47
C GLN A 276 -24.76 21.23 -17.15
N VAL A 277 -24.60 22.21 -18.03
CA VAL A 277 -25.28 23.51 -17.95
C VAL A 277 -26.22 23.62 -19.14
N LYS A 278 -27.50 23.91 -18.88
CA LYS A 278 -28.52 24.17 -19.91
C LYS A 278 -29.01 25.60 -19.77
N GLY A 279 -29.28 26.25 -20.89
CA GLY A 279 -29.76 27.63 -20.93
C GLY A 279 -29.65 28.23 -22.33
N TYR A 280 -29.77 29.56 -22.41
CA TYR A 280 -29.65 30.31 -23.66
C TYR A 280 -28.21 30.82 -23.85
N ASP A 281 -27.67 30.65 -25.05
CA ASP A 281 -26.33 31.10 -25.45
C ASP A 281 -25.21 30.66 -24.47
N ILE A 282 -25.29 29.43 -23.97
CA ILE A 282 -24.31 28.89 -23.01
C ILE A 282 -22.95 28.64 -23.69
N SER A 283 -21.91 29.27 -23.14
CA SER A 283 -20.51 29.09 -23.54
C SER A 283 -19.56 29.16 -22.34
N ASN A 284 -18.29 28.85 -22.60
CA ASN A 284 -17.18 29.06 -21.65
C ASN A 284 -17.44 28.52 -20.24
N ILE A 285 -17.94 27.28 -20.14
CA ILE A 285 -18.14 26.61 -18.85
C ILE A 285 -16.76 26.33 -18.26
N GLN A 286 -16.46 26.90 -17.10
CA GLN A 286 -15.22 26.66 -16.37
C GLN A 286 -15.54 26.06 -15.02
N TRP A 287 -14.81 25.00 -14.69
CA TRP A 287 -14.86 24.34 -13.40
C TRP A 287 -13.42 24.10 -12.96
N PRO A 288 -12.79 25.07 -12.27
CA PRO A 288 -11.54 24.80 -11.57
C PRO A 288 -11.76 23.64 -10.59
N GLU A 289 -10.75 22.77 -10.45
CA GLU A 289 -10.84 21.51 -9.69
C GLU A 289 -11.55 21.65 -8.34
N ASP A 290 -12.29 20.62 -7.97
CA ASP A 290 -13.02 20.55 -6.71
C ASP A 290 -12.04 20.54 -5.52
N GLU A 291 -12.35 21.35 -4.52
CA GLU A 291 -11.62 21.38 -3.26
C GLU A 291 -12.28 20.41 -2.29
N THR A 292 -11.48 19.46 -1.80
CA THR A 292 -11.91 18.49 -0.78
C THR A 292 -11.06 18.69 0.47
N GLU A 293 -11.71 18.98 1.59
CA GLU A 293 -11.09 19.06 2.90
C GLU A 293 -11.54 17.88 3.76
N ILE A 294 -10.59 17.21 4.40
CA ILE A 294 -10.87 16.06 5.28
C ILE A 294 -10.33 16.35 6.68
N TYR A 295 -11.21 16.33 7.67
CA TYR A 295 -10.91 16.60 9.07
C TYR A 295 -11.02 15.33 9.90
N VAL A 296 -9.94 14.98 10.60
CA VAL A 296 -9.89 13.82 11.50
C VAL A 296 -10.64 14.12 12.80
N ASP A 297 -11.69 13.36 13.06
CA ASP A 297 -12.43 13.37 14.33
C ASP A 297 -11.73 12.47 15.36
N SER A 298 -11.47 11.22 15.00
CA SER A 298 -10.75 10.26 15.86
C SER A 298 -10.15 9.11 15.07
N TYR A 299 -9.13 8.46 15.62
CA TYR A 299 -8.50 7.28 15.02
C TYR A 299 -7.98 6.31 16.09
N VAL A 300 -7.83 5.03 15.70
CA VAL A 300 -7.30 3.95 16.55
C VAL A 300 -6.10 3.31 15.84
N LEU A 301 -4.98 3.16 16.55
CA LEU A 301 -3.80 2.47 16.03
C LEU A 301 -3.85 0.99 16.39
N SER A 302 -3.54 0.12 15.43
CA SER A 302 -3.29 -1.29 15.70
C SER A 302 -1.97 -1.47 16.46
N GLU A 303 -1.87 -2.56 17.20
CA GLU A 303 -0.59 -3.02 17.73
C GLU A 303 0.29 -3.54 16.59
N LYS A 304 1.60 -3.59 16.85
CA LYS A 304 2.55 -4.20 15.93
C LYS A 304 2.71 -5.67 16.30
N GLU A 305 2.92 -6.52 15.31
CA GLU A 305 3.08 -7.96 15.54
C GLU A 305 4.40 -8.26 16.26
N GLU A 306 4.31 -8.99 17.37
CA GLU A 306 5.43 -9.34 18.22
C GLU A 306 5.80 -10.82 18.10
N ASP A 307 4.93 -11.67 17.57
CA ASP A 307 5.12 -13.12 17.48
C ASP A 307 5.97 -13.53 16.26
N TYR A 308 7.22 -13.11 16.28
CA TYR A 308 8.23 -13.50 15.30
C TYR A 308 9.61 -13.63 15.96
N GLU A 309 10.45 -14.52 15.47
CA GLU A 309 11.79 -14.73 16.02
C GLU A 309 12.84 -14.14 15.09
N ILE A 310 13.90 -13.58 15.67
CA ILE A 310 15.13 -13.26 14.93
C ILE A 310 16.33 -13.80 15.68
N ARG A 311 17.29 -14.35 14.94
CA ARG A 311 18.55 -14.84 15.51
C ARG A 311 19.68 -14.81 14.48
N THR A 312 20.91 -14.83 14.97
CA THR A 312 22.13 -14.95 14.17
C THR A 312 22.56 -16.42 14.06
N SER A 313 23.33 -16.75 13.03
CA SER A 313 23.91 -18.08 12.81
C SER A 313 24.98 -18.47 13.83
N SER A 314 25.52 -17.51 14.57
CA SER A 314 26.47 -17.71 15.65
C SER A 314 26.31 -16.60 16.69
N GLU A 315 26.72 -16.86 17.92
CA GLU A 315 26.81 -15.84 18.98
C GLU A 315 28.13 -15.05 18.92
N ASN A 316 29.18 -15.64 18.34
CA ASN A 316 30.52 -15.07 18.33
C ASN A 316 31.14 -15.13 16.93
N PHE A 317 31.62 -13.99 16.46
CA PHE A 317 32.26 -13.82 15.17
C PHE A 317 33.68 -13.25 15.32
N ARG A 318 34.45 -13.38 14.24
CA ARG A 318 35.79 -12.80 14.07
C ARG A 318 35.80 -11.89 12.87
N ARG A 319 36.90 -11.16 12.73
CA ARG A 319 37.20 -10.34 11.57
C ARG A 319 37.16 -11.17 10.29
N GLY A 320 36.45 -10.69 9.28
CA GLY A 320 36.26 -11.35 8.00
C GLY A 320 35.30 -12.54 8.01
N ASP A 321 34.63 -12.85 9.11
CA ASP A 321 33.62 -13.91 9.12
C ASP A 321 32.35 -13.45 8.40
N ASP A 322 31.72 -14.39 7.69
CA ASP A 322 30.38 -14.21 7.15
C ASP A 322 29.36 -14.82 8.12
N GLY A 323 28.16 -14.24 8.16
CA GLY A 323 27.08 -14.69 9.03
C GLY A 323 25.72 -14.51 8.39
N ILE A 324 24.73 -15.17 8.98
CA ILE A 324 23.33 -15.09 8.54
C ILE A 324 22.47 -14.63 9.72
N VAL A 325 21.54 -13.72 9.45
CA VAL A 325 20.40 -13.46 10.34
C VAL A 325 19.17 -14.14 9.77
N ILE A 326 18.45 -14.87 10.61
CA ILE A 326 17.24 -15.60 10.26
C ILE A 326 16.08 -14.99 11.02
N MET A 327 15.02 -14.66 10.30
CA MET A 327 13.70 -14.33 10.83
C MET A 327 12.76 -15.51 10.60
N LYS A 328 12.05 -15.94 11.64
CA LYS A 328 10.94 -16.90 11.54
C LYS A 328 9.64 -16.22 11.95
N PHE A 329 8.58 -16.46 11.20
CA PHE A 329 7.29 -15.83 11.43
C PHE A 329 6.14 -16.69 10.92
N VAL A 330 5.05 -16.80 11.67
CA VAL A 330 3.80 -17.45 11.25
C VAL A 330 2.71 -16.37 11.16
N PRO A 331 2.41 -15.85 9.96
CA PRO A 331 1.41 -14.79 9.80
C PRO A 331 -0.01 -15.31 9.99
N GLU A 332 -0.91 -14.47 10.50
CA GLU A 332 -2.35 -14.78 10.57
C GLU A 332 -3.12 -14.38 9.30
N GLU A 333 -2.53 -13.52 8.46
CA GLU A 333 -3.17 -12.93 7.29
C GLU A 333 -2.33 -13.04 6.01
N TYR A 334 -3.00 -12.93 4.87
CA TYR A 334 -2.36 -12.70 3.59
C TYR A 334 -1.84 -11.27 3.52
N LYS A 335 -0.54 -11.11 3.25
CA LYS A 335 0.09 -9.79 3.18
C LYS A 335 1.38 -9.80 2.37
N VAL A 336 1.75 -8.68 1.76
CA VAL A 336 3.14 -8.43 1.37
C VAL A 336 3.84 -7.66 2.48
N LEU A 337 4.74 -8.32 3.20
CA LEU A 337 5.52 -7.72 4.27
C LEU A 337 6.81 -7.15 3.72
N ARG A 338 7.13 -5.92 4.15
CA ARG A 338 8.42 -5.29 3.92
C ARG A 338 9.22 -5.27 5.21
N THR A 339 10.44 -5.76 5.15
CA THR A 339 11.37 -5.79 6.28
C THR A 339 12.73 -5.27 5.84
N SER A 340 13.39 -4.50 6.69
CA SER A 340 14.78 -4.10 6.51
C SER A 340 15.61 -4.51 7.72
N LEU A 341 16.77 -5.13 7.50
CA LEU A 341 17.73 -5.42 8.55
C LEU A 341 18.80 -4.32 8.54
N GLU A 342 18.83 -3.51 9.58
CA GLU A 342 19.79 -2.41 9.71
C GLU A 342 20.97 -2.80 10.59
N PRO A 343 22.21 -2.49 10.17
CA PRO A 343 23.38 -2.69 11.00
C PRO A 343 23.43 -1.65 12.12
N CYS A 344 24.26 -1.92 13.12
CA CYS A 344 24.59 -0.96 14.16
C CYS A 344 25.25 0.30 13.57
N VAL A 345 25.02 1.44 14.23
CA VAL A 345 25.67 2.72 13.90
C VAL A 345 26.67 3.05 15.01
N GLY A 346 27.91 3.36 14.65
CA GLY A 346 28.97 3.70 15.61
C GLY A 346 30.25 4.18 14.93
N ASP A 347 31.33 4.28 15.71
CA ASP A 347 32.64 4.74 15.23
C ASP A 347 33.33 3.76 14.27
N TYR A 348 32.82 2.53 14.18
CA TYR A 348 33.36 1.47 13.33
C TYR A 348 32.25 0.81 12.54
N ASP A 349 32.52 0.55 11.25
CA ASP A 349 31.69 -0.29 10.41
C ASP A 349 31.97 -1.77 10.76
N ILE A 350 31.24 -2.30 11.75
CA ILE A 350 31.46 -3.66 12.27
C ILE A 350 30.96 -4.71 11.29
N VAL A 351 29.78 -4.48 10.71
CA VAL A 351 29.09 -5.42 9.83
C VAL A 351 28.57 -4.69 8.59
N SER A 352 28.79 -5.28 7.41
CA SER A 352 28.09 -4.92 6.17
C SER A 352 27.04 -5.96 5.82
N ILE A 353 25.88 -5.51 5.33
CA ILE A 353 24.78 -6.36 4.88
C ILE A 353 24.56 -6.04 3.40
N ASP A 354 24.65 -7.04 2.53
CA ASP A 354 24.63 -6.86 1.08
C ASP A 354 23.28 -6.34 0.57
N ASP A 355 22.20 -7.06 0.86
CA ASP A 355 20.84 -6.63 0.61
C ASP A 355 20.05 -6.62 1.91
N ARG A 356 19.76 -5.41 2.41
CA ARG A 356 19.05 -5.20 3.67
C ARG A 356 17.55 -5.42 3.58
N SER A 357 16.96 -5.24 2.40
CA SER A 357 15.52 -5.20 2.24
C SER A 357 14.96 -6.55 1.75
N ARG A 358 13.83 -6.95 2.31
CA ARG A 358 13.08 -8.12 1.84
C ARG A 358 11.61 -7.76 1.67
N LYS A 359 11.04 -8.26 0.57
CA LYS A 359 9.59 -8.30 0.32
C LYS A 359 9.15 -9.74 0.44
N VAL A 360 8.26 -10.01 1.38
CA VAL A 360 7.89 -11.36 1.79
C VAL A 360 6.40 -11.52 1.55
N ILE A 361 6.02 -12.49 0.71
CA ILE A 361 4.63 -12.83 0.47
C ILE A 361 4.18 -13.78 1.60
N LEU A 362 3.32 -13.28 2.47
CA LEU A 362 2.77 -13.96 3.64
C LEU A 362 1.46 -14.65 3.30
N ARG A 363 1.24 -15.81 3.94
CA ARG A 363 0.03 -16.61 3.83
C ARG A 363 -0.39 -17.09 5.22
N PRO A 364 -1.67 -16.97 5.58
CA PRO A 364 -2.16 -17.36 6.90
C PRO A 364 -1.68 -18.76 7.31
N TYR A 365 -1.10 -18.84 8.50
CA TYR A 365 -0.69 -20.07 9.17
C TYR A 365 0.38 -20.90 8.43
N GLU A 366 1.07 -20.32 7.44
CA GLU A 366 2.27 -20.91 6.81
C GLU A 366 3.52 -20.28 7.42
N GLU A 367 4.37 -21.08 8.06
CA GLU A 367 5.67 -20.60 8.56
C GLU A 367 6.51 -20.00 7.41
N LYS A 368 7.06 -18.82 7.68
CA LYS A 368 7.95 -18.08 6.80
C LYS A 368 9.30 -17.90 7.43
N ILE A 369 10.32 -18.26 6.66
CA ILE A 369 11.72 -18.06 6.99
C ILE A 369 12.29 -17.04 6.01
N VAL A 370 12.93 -16.01 6.54
CA VAL A 370 13.56 -14.93 5.78
C VAL A 370 14.96 -14.76 6.33
N PHE A 371 15.95 -14.58 5.46
CA PHE A 371 17.33 -14.44 5.90
C PHE A 371 18.10 -13.34 5.19
N TRP A 372 19.15 -12.89 5.86
CA TRP A 372 20.10 -11.89 5.41
C TRP A 372 21.51 -12.38 5.65
N GLU A 373 22.35 -12.23 4.63
CA GLU A 373 23.79 -12.45 4.74
C GLU A 373 24.47 -11.16 5.17
N PHE A 374 25.47 -11.28 6.03
CA PHE A 374 26.29 -10.17 6.47
C PHE A 374 27.76 -10.57 6.56
N HIS A 375 28.63 -9.59 6.40
CA HIS A 375 30.08 -9.75 6.48
C HIS A 375 30.65 -8.90 7.62
N VAL A 376 31.53 -9.50 8.43
CA VAL A 376 32.23 -8.81 9.51
C VAL A 376 33.51 -8.17 8.98
N ASN A 377 33.66 -6.87 9.18
CA ASN A 377 34.79 -6.12 8.64
C ASN A 377 36.16 -6.64 9.13
N GLU A 378 37.10 -6.81 8.20
CA GLU A 378 38.45 -7.29 8.47
C GLU A 378 39.34 -6.23 9.16
N ASP A 379 39.05 -4.94 8.93
CA ASP A 379 39.86 -3.81 9.39
C ASP A 379 39.56 -3.39 10.84
N LEU A 380 38.76 -4.17 11.57
CA LEU A 380 38.43 -3.86 12.95
C LEU A 380 39.69 -3.85 13.84
N PRO A 381 39.81 -2.86 14.75
CA PRO A 381 40.92 -2.79 15.68
C PRO A 381 41.11 -4.08 16.48
N SER A 382 42.37 -4.47 16.66
CA SER A 382 42.75 -5.66 17.41
C SER A 382 42.55 -5.49 18.92
N ASN A 383 42.37 -6.61 19.63
CA ASN A 383 42.28 -6.68 21.08
C ASN A 383 41.07 -5.95 21.70
N LEU A 384 39.96 -5.88 20.97
CA LEU A 384 38.68 -5.34 21.42
C LEU A 384 37.57 -6.38 21.29
N ILE A 385 36.43 -6.10 21.93
CA ILE A 385 35.18 -6.82 21.73
C ILE A 385 34.16 -5.80 21.23
N PHE A 386 33.61 -6.06 20.05
CA PHE A 386 32.55 -5.25 19.46
C PHE A 386 31.21 -5.94 19.66
N THR A 387 30.16 -5.17 19.85
CA THR A 387 28.78 -5.66 19.85
C THR A 387 27.99 -4.80 18.89
N CYS A 388 27.51 -5.44 17.82
CA CYS A 388 26.73 -4.80 16.78
C CYS A 388 25.27 -5.27 16.89
N PRO A 389 24.36 -4.48 17.48
CA PRO A 389 22.93 -4.76 17.41
C PRO A 389 22.42 -4.62 15.98
N LEU A 390 22.01 -5.73 15.37
CA LEU A 390 21.30 -5.74 14.10
C LEU A 390 19.81 -5.63 14.37
N THR A 391 19.16 -4.64 13.76
CA THR A 391 17.77 -4.29 14.07
C THR A 391 16.86 -4.59 12.90
N LEU A 392 15.85 -5.44 13.11
CA LEU A 392 14.81 -5.69 12.13
C LEU A 392 13.75 -4.59 12.21
N ASN A 393 13.59 -3.86 11.12
CA ASN A 393 12.60 -2.80 11.00
C ASN A 393 11.50 -3.20 10.02
N SER A 394 10.25 -2.98 10.43
CA SER A 394 9.07 -3.13 9.58
C SER A 394 7.97 -2.17 10.03
N ARG A 395 7.07 -1.83 9.08
CA ARG A 395 5.85 -1.07 9.41
C ARG A 395 4.92 -1.89 10.29
N SER A 396 4.79 -3.19 10.04
CA SER A 396 3.81 -4.06 10.71
C SER A 396 4.36 -4.89 11.87
N LEU A 397 5.66 -5.20 11.86
CA LEU A 397 6.29 -5.94 12.96
C LEU A 397 6.83 -4.98 14.03
N ALA A 398 6.73 -5.39 15.29
CA ALA A 398 7.40 -4.73 16.40
C ALA A 398 8.91 -4.75 16.16
N LEU A 399 9.66 -3.81 16.70
CA LEU A 399 11.10 -3.77 16.48
C LEU A 399 11.78 -4.85 17.33
N LYS A 400 12.59 -5.72 16.71
CA LYS A 400 13.47 -6.67 17.41
C LYS A 400 14.92 -6.49 16.98
N THR A 401 15.82 -6.82 17.89
CA THR A 401 17.27 -6.70 17.70
C THR A 401 17.94 -8.02 18.05
N THR A 402 18.92 -8.42 17.25
CA THR A 402 19.85 -9.53 17.55
C THR A 402 21.27 -8.99 17.55
N ASN A 403 22.14 -9.52 18.41
CA ASN A 403 23.50 -9.01 18.56
C ASN A 403 24.51 -9.86 17.79
N VAL A 404 25.40 -9.20 17.05
CA VAL A 404 26.63 -9.78 16.50
C VAL A 404 27.78 -9.36 17.40
N VAL A 405 28.40 -10.32 18.10
CA VAL A 405 29.57 -10.06 18.95
C VAL A 405 30.83 -10.44 18.18
N VAL A 406 31.74 -9.49 18.00
CA VAL A 406 33.02 -9.71 17.31
C VAL A 406 34.16 -9.62 18.31
N ASN A 407 34.89 -10.70 18.53
CA ASN A 407 36.03 -10.73 19.45
C ASN A 407 37.35 -10.73 18.67
N THR A 408 38.07 -9.59 18.70
CA THR A 408 39.35 -9.40 18.01
C THR A 408 40.57 -9.66 18.91
N GLN A 409 40.36 -10.24 20.10
CA GLN A 409 41.44 -10.63 21.03
C GLN A 409 42.06 -11.99 20.69
N TYR A 410 41.33 -12.85 19.99
CA TYR A 410 41.84 -14.16 19.58
C TYR A 410 42.91 -14.01 18.50
N ARG A 411 44.03 -14.73 18.65
CA ARG A 411 45.01 -14.90 17.56
C ARG A 411 44.33 -15.56 16.36
N GLU A 412 44.72 -15.14 15.15
CA GLU A 412 44.37 -15.83 13.91
C GLU A 412 44.61 -17.34 14.08
N ARG A 413 43.52 -18.09 14.08
CA ARG A 413 43.54 -19.55 13.89
C ARG A 413 43.24 -19.82 12.43
N GLU A 414 43.63 -20.99 11.93
CA GLU A 414 43.07 -21.51 10.69
C GLU A 414 41.54 -21.41 10.76
N LYS A 415 40.94 -20.71 9.79
CA LYS A 415 39.49 -20.70 9.59
C LYS A 415 39.09 -22.14 9.28
N GLY A 416 38.09 -22.66 9.98
CA GLY A 416 37.38 -23.84 9.50
C GLY A 416 36.81 -23.52 8.13
N MET A 417 36.94 -24.44 7.18
CA MET A 417 36.36 -24.26 5.85
C MET A 417 35.00 -24.96 5.81
N ILE A 418 33.99 -24.25 5.34
CA ILE A 418 32.68 -24.79 4.95
C ILE A 418 32.54 -24.52 3.46
N ASN A 419 32.53 -25.57 2.65
CA ASN A 419 32.29 -25.49 1.22
C ASN A 419 30.97 -26.18 0.90
N ALA A 420 30.01 -25.45 0.34
CA ALA A 420 28.79 -26.02 -0.19
C ALA A 420 28.87 -26.12 -1.72
N ARG A 421 28.42 -27.25 -2.29
CA ARG A 421 28.27 -27.41 -3.73
C ARG A 421 26.97 -28.13 -4.07
N LEU A 422 26.36 -27.73 -5.17
CA LEU A 422 25.22 -28.44 -5.74
C LEU A 422 25.71 -29.70 -6.44
N GLY A 423 24.96 -30.80 -6.33
CA GLY A 423 25.20 -32.02 -7.09
C GLY A 423 25.02 -31.86 -8.60
N SER A 424 24.28 -30.84 -9.05
CA SER A 424 24.13 -30.44 -10.43
C SER A 424 24.28 -28.92 -10.54
N ASN A 425 25.05 -28.47 -11.53
CA ASN A 425 25.15 -27.05 -11.88
C ASN A 425 23.97 -26.58 -12.76
N VAL A 426 23.08 -27.50 -13.14
CA VAL A 426 21.86 -27.23 -13.90
C VAL A 426 20.69 -27.47 -12.96
N LEU A 427 20.04 -26.39 -12.53
CA LEU A 427 18.82 -26.44 -11.73
C LEU A 427 17.62 -26.55 -12.65
N LYS A 428 16.75 -27.53 -12.41
CA LYS A 428 15.43 -27.62 -13.05
C LYS A 428 14.35 -27.48 -12.00
N LEU A 429 13.28 -26.77 -12.36
CA LEU A 429 12.14 -26.59 -11.48
C LEU A 429 11.52 -27.96 -11.13
N GLY A 430 11.33 -28.22 -9.84
CA GLY A 430 10.74 -29.47 -9.33
C GLY A 430 11.68 -30.68 -9.26
N GLU A 431 12.97 -30.53 -9.58
CA GLU A 431 13.96 -31.59 -9.40
C GLU A 431 14.54 -31.53 -7.98
N GLU A 432 14.63 -32.68 -7.30
CA GLU A 432 15.34 -32.78 -6.03
C GLU A 432 16.83 -32.53 -6.25
N GLN A 433 17.40 -31.59 -5.49
CA GLN A 433 18.80 -31.21 -5.60
C GLN A 433 19.55 -31.62 -4.34
N ASN A 434 20.59 -32.44 -4.51
CA ASN A 434 21.52 -32.72 -3.43
C ASN A 434 22.46 -31.53 -3.24
N VAL A 435 22.61 -31.06 -2.00
CA VAL A 435 23.61 -30.09 -1.56
C VAL A 435 24.67 -30.85 -0.77
N TYR A 436 25.92 -30.80 -1.23
CA TYR A 436 27.04 -31.39 -0.53
C TYR A 436 27.77 -30.31 0.25
N VAL A 437 27.86 -30.47 1.57
CA VAL A 437 28.60 -29.56 2.45
C VAL A 437 29.84 -30.28 2.94
N GLU A 438 31.02 -29.75 2.60
CA GLU A 438 32.30 -30.22 3.10
C GLU A 438 32.79 -29.28 4.19
N VAL A 439 33.14 -29.85 5.34
CA VAL A 439 33.50 -29.10 6.54
C VAL A 439 34.86 -29.61 7.01
N SER A 440 35.81 -28.70 7.21
CA SER A 440 37.15 -29.04 7.70
C SER A 440 37.69 -27.99 8.66
N GLY A 441 38.66 -28.36 9.50
CA GLY A 441 39.28 -27.42 10.45
C GLY A 441 38.40 -26.97 11.62
N VAL A 442 37.32 -27.69 11.91
CA VAL A 442 36.35 -27.41 12.97
C VAL A 442 36.57 -28.29 14.22
N ARG A 443 36.06 -27.88 15.39
CA ARG A 443 36.26 -28.56 16.69
C ARG A 443 35.14 -29.56 17.01
N GLU A 444 35.33 -30.32 18.10
CA GLU A 444 34.52 -31.46 18.57
C GLU A 444 33.01 -31.35 18.44
N GLU A 445 32.39 -30.18 18.62
CA GLU A 445 30.97 -29.94 18.32
C GLU A 445 30.86 -28.63 17.54
N THR A 446 30.42 -28.72 16.28
CA THR A 446 30.23 -27.55 15.41
C THR A 446 28.82 -27.57 14.84
N GLU A 447 28.06 -26.50 15.09
CA GLU A 447 26.75 -26.29 14.50
C GLU A 447 26.89 -25.83 13.05
N ILE A 448 26.13 -26.47 12.17
CA ILE A 448 26.05 -26.15 10.75
C ILE A 448 24.59 -26.17 10.37
N GLY A 449 24.18 -25.21 9.56
CA GLY A 449 22.83 -25.18 9.04
C GLY A 449 22.78 -24.81 7.57
N ILE A 450 21.64 -25.13 6.96
CA ILE A 450 21.29 -24.73 5.61
C ILE A 450 19.97 -23.98 5.70
N VAL A 451 19.91 -22.83 5.02
CA VAL A 451 18.68 -22.08 4.80
C VAL A 451 18.41 -22.00 3.31
N ALA A 452 17.21 -22.38 2.87
CA ALA A 452 16.81 -22.34 1.47
C ALA A 452 15.30 -22.07 1.36
N GLY A 453 14.91 -20.93 0.81
CA GLY A 453 13.49 -20.55 0.76
C GLY A 453 12.88 -20.45 2.15
N ASN A 454 11.85 -21.27 2.42
CA ASN A 454 11.22 -21.35 3.76
C ASN A 454 11.77 -22.52 4.59
N GLU A 455 12.83 -23.19 4.17
CA GLU A 455 13.41 -24.33 4.87
C GLU A 455 14.65 -23.90 5.64
N TYR A 456 14.75 -24.42 6.87
CA TYR A 456 15.89 -24.23 7.74
C TYR A 456 16.19 -25.51 8.49
N GLU A 457 17.39 -26.03 8.33
CA GLU A 457 17.86 -27.21 9.06
C GLU A 457 19.23 -26.92 9.69
N GLU A 458 19.44 -27.51 10.87
CA GLU A 458 20.62 -27.34 11.71
C GLU A 458 21.07 -28.71 12.22
N TRP A 459 22.38 -28.94 12.22
CA TRP A 459 23.01 -30.15 12.72
C TRP A 459 24.24 -29.82 13.54
N VAL A 460 24.56 -30.67 14.52
CA VAL A 460 25.81 -30.61 15.27
C VAL A 460 26.73 -31.68 14.71
N LEU A 461 27.82 -31.28 14.05
CA LEU A 461 28.89 -32.19 13.66
C LEU A 461 29.73 -32.53 14.88
N LYS A 462 29.93 -33.83 15.11
CA LYS A 462 30.84 -34.34 16.14
C LYS A 462 32.15 -34.82 15.50
N GLN A 463 33.25 -34.74 16.23
CA GLN A 463 34.61 -35.02 15.72
C GLN A 463 34.79 -36.42 15.08
N ASP A 464 33.87 -37.36 15.31
CA ASP A 464 33.99 -38.77 14.91
C ASP A 464 33.16 -39.16 13.66
N GLY A 465 32.73 -38.19 12.84
CA GLY A 465 32.15 -38.42 11.50
C GLY A 465 30.80 -37.77 11.30
#